data_AF-A0A928EMD3-F1
#
_entry.id   AF-A0A928EMD3-F1
#
_cell.length_a   1.000
_cell.length_b   1.000
_cell.length_c   1.000
_cell.angle_alpha   90.00
_cell.angle_beta   90.00
_cell.angle_gamma   90.00
#
_symmetry.space_group_name_H-M   'P 1'
#
loop_
_entity.id
_entity.type
_entity.pdbx_description
1 polymer ?
#
loop_
_entity_poly.entity_id
_entity_poly.type
_entity_poly.pdbx_seq_one_letter_code
_entity_poly.pdbx_strand_id
1 'polypeptide(L)'
;MKRFILFIIAVLFLAVSLVSCKGESRSAEELLSSLMADTQGLPAGEIYIKGAVEGDSAYFSQSLCESMYGARAAELLTLTEDFAIYMSSVAAPYEIAVFKCYSSTDAEKLAALCAKRAEALRVLLSKTEWRELCDSAKIKVDGRIVVMTVTGN
;
A
#
# COMPACT_ATOMS: atom_id res chain seq x y z
N MET A 1 13.47 -14.05 52.43
CA MET A 1 14.27 -13.73 51.21
C MET A 1 13.77 -14.42 49.94
N LYS A 2 13.54 -15.75 49.91
CA LYS A 2 13.05 -16.45 48.69
C LYS A 2 11.73 -15.93 48.07
N ARG A 3 10.78 -15.44 48.88
CA ARG A 3 9.49 -14.90 48.41
C ARG A 3 9.60 -13.52 47.74
N PHE A 4 10.60 -12.71 48.10
CA PHE A 4 10.84 -11.40 47.48
C PHE A 4 11.44 -11.56 46.07
N ILE A 5 12.30 -12.57 45.88
CA ILE A 5 12.95 -12.83 44.58
C ILE A 5 11.92 -13.29 43.53
N LEU A 6 10.96 -14.14 43.92
CA LEU A 6 9.88 -14.58 43.02
C LEU A 6 8.96 -13.43 42.58
N PHE A 7 8.71 -12.46 43.45
CA PHE A 7 7.87 -11.30 43.13
C PHE A 7 8.56 -10.37 42.13
N ILE A 8 9.87 -10.16 42.28
CA ILE A 8 10.68 -9.34 41.36
C ILE A 8 10.74 -9.98 39.97
N ILE A 9 10.89 -11.31 39.89
CA ILE A 9 10.91 -12.04 38.61
C ILE A 9 9.54 -11.96 37.90
N ALA A 10 8.44 -12.09 38.65
CA ALA A 10 7.10 -11.98 38.09
C ALA A 10 6.79 -10.56 37.56
N VAL A 11 7.24 -9.51 38.27
CA VAL A 11 7.09 -8.12 37.84
C VAL A 11 7.97 -7.81 36.61
N LEU A 12 9.18 -8.37 36.53
CA LEU A 12 10.04 -8.25 35.35
C LEU A 12 9.44 -8.94 34.11
N PHE A 13 8.85 -10.13 34.26
CA PHE A 13 8.13 -10.80 33.15
C PHE A 13 6.89 -10.03 32.68
N LEU A 14 6.18 -9.38 33.61
CA LEU A 14 5.02 -8.54 33.28
C LEU A 14 5.43 -7.23 32.57
N ALA A 15 6.57 -6.64 32.94
CA ALA A 15 7.11 -5.44 32.31
C ALA A 15 7.65 -5.69 30.89
N VAL A 16 8.27 -6.85 30.63
CA VAL A 16 8.77 -7.20 29.29
C VAL A 16 7.62 -7.45 28.30
N SER A 17 6.46 -7.90 28.79
CA SER A 17 5.26 -8.12 27.96
C SER A 17 4.60 -6.81 27.48
N LEU A 18 4.87 -5.68 28.14
CA LEU A 18 4.31 -4.36 27.78
C LEU A 18 5.18 -3.58 26.78
N VAL A 19 6.39 -4.05 26.47
CA VAL A 19 7.30 -3.38 25.51
C VAL A 19 7.09 -3.87 24.07
N SER A 20 6.26 -4.89 23.84
CA SER A 20 6.04 -5.47 22.51
C SER A 20 4.95 -4.78 21.65
N CYS A 21 4.47 -3.59 22.02
CA CYS A 21 3.40 -2.89 21.30
C CYS A 21 3.71 -1.41 21.04
N LYS A 22 4.93 -1.10 20.60
CA LYS A 22 5.26 0.23 20.09
C LYS A 22 6.22 0.16 18.90
N GLY A 23 5.95 -0.77 17.98
CA GLY A 23 6.39 -0.59 16.61
C GLY A 23 5.51 0.49 16.01
N GLU A 24 6.01 1.71 15.96
CA GLU A 24 5.41 2.79 15.18
C GLU A 24 5.24 2.25 13.75
N SER A 25 4.00 1.92 13.38
CA SER A 25 3.75 1.30 12.07
C SER A 25 4.10 2.35 11.02
N ARG A 26 5.10 2.07 10.18
CA ARG A 26 5.49 2.95 9.07
C ARG A 26 4.26 3.42 8.29
N SER A 27 4.25 4.68 7.87
CA SER A 27 3.17 5.22 7.05
C SER A 27 3.17 4.58 5.66
N ALA A 28 2.04 4.66 4.95
CA ALA A 28 2.00 4.17 3.57
C ALA A 28 3.00 4.92 2.68
N GLU A 29 3.21 6.21 2.93
CA GLU A 29 4.17 7.06 2.20
C GLU A 29 5.64 6.66 2.45
N GLU A 30 6.01 6.34 3.68
CA GLU A 30 7.36 5.87 4.02
C GLU A 30 7.67 4.52 3.34
N LEU A 31 6.67 3.63 3.32
CA LEU A 31 6.77 2.34 2.65
C LEU A 31 6.86 2.51 1.12
N LEU A 32 6.03 3.39 0.55
CA LEU A 32 6.08 3.71 -0.88
C LEU A 32 7.45 4.26 -1.26
N SER A 33 7.96 5.23 -0.49
CA SER A 33 9.27 5.85 -0.72
C SER A 33 10.40 4.82 -0.69
N SER A 34 10.33 3.87 0.25
CA SER A 34 11.29 2.75 0.33
C SER A 34 11.22 1.85 -0.92
N LEU A 35 10.01 1.46 -1.33
CA LEU A 35 9.80 0.64 -2.52
C LEU A 35 10.27 1.34 -3.80
N MET A 36 10.04 2.64 -3.92
CA MET A 36 10.50 3.44 -5.05
C MET A 36 12.02 3.54 -5.10
N ALA A 37 12.68 3.74 -3.96
CA ALA A 37 14.14 3.79 -3.87
C ALA A 37 14.79 2.45 -4.27
N ASP A 38 14.13 1.33 -3.97
CA ASP A 38 14.60 -0.02 -4.34
C ASP A 38 14.27 -0.39 -5.81
N THR A 39 13.41 0.39 -6.48
CA THR A 39 12.99 0.13 -7.86
C THR A 39 13.85 0.91 -8.84
N GLN A 40 14.67 0.21 -9.63
CA GLN A 40 15.51 0.84 -10.64
C GLN A 40 14.69 1.29 -11.86
N GLY A 41 15.07 2.41 -12.46
CA GLY A 41 14.51 2.86 -13.73
C GLY A 41 13.05 3.36 -13.65
N LEU A 42 12.59 3.79 -12.48
CA LEU A 42 11.27 4.43 -12.36
C LEU A 42 11.18 5.69 -13.25
N PRO A 43 10.18 5.80 -14.13
CA PRO A 43 9.94 7.01 -14.90
C PRO A 43 9.52 8.21 -14.01
N ALA A 44 9.46 9.40 -14.59
CA ALA A 44 8.82 10.53 -13.92
C ALA A 44 7.33 10.23 -13.67
N GLY A 45 6.83 10.62 -12.51
CA GLY A 45 5.47 10.34 -12.06
C GLY A 45 5.00 11.24 -10.94
N GLU A 46 3.78 10.99 -10.50
CA GLU A 46 3.12 11.68 -9.41
C GLU A 46 2.90 10.73 -8.23
N ILE A 47 2.95 11.27 -7.02
CA ILE A 47 2.67 10.53 -5.79
C ILE A 47 1.42 11.13 -5.17
N TYR A 48 0.42 10.29 -4.92
CA TYR A 48 -0.82 10.65 -4.26
C TYR A 48 -0.87 10.03 -2.88
N ILE A 49 -1.23 10.82 -1.87
CA ILE A 49 -1.28 10.37 -0.47
C ILE A 49 -2.66 10.61 0.13
N LYS A 50 -3.02 9.79 1.11
CA LYS A 50 -4.25 10.01 1.85
C LYS A 50 -4.16 11.29 2.70
N GLY A 51 -5.18 12.13 2.63
CA GLY A 51 -5.28 13.34 3.45
C GLY A 51 -4.63 14.58 2.86
N ALA A 52 -4.02 14.49 1.67
CA ALA A 52 -3.71 15.67 0.87
C ALA A 52 -4.99 16.49 0.61
N VAL A 53 -4.85 17.81 0.50
CA VAL A 53 -5.97 18.74 0.34
C VAL A 53 -6.24 18.96 -1.15
N GLU A 54 -7.50 19.17 -1.51
CA GLU A 54 -7.88 19.50 -2.88
C GLU A 54 -7.10 20.72 -3.41
N GLY A 55 -6.50 20.57 -4.59
CA GLY A 55 -5.59 21.54 -5.19
C GLY A 55 -4.10 21.24 -4.97
N ASP A 56 -3.76 20.33 -4.06
CA ASP A 56 -2.39 19.78 -3.96
C ASP A 56 -2.15 18.78 -5.10
N SER A 57 -0.93 18.79 -5.65
CA SER A 57 -0.46 17.75 -6.58
C SER A 57 -0.56 16.33 -6.01
N ALA A 58 -0.45 16.16 -4.69
CA ALA A 58 -0.57 14.86 -4.04
C ALA A 58 -2.02 14.46 -3.75
N TYR A 59 -3.01 15.29 -4.13
CA TYR A 59 -4.42 15.02 -3.89
C TYR A 59 -4.96 13.89 -4.74
N PHE A 60 -5.37 12.79 -4.09
CA PHE A 60 -6.04 11.69 -4.76
C PHE A 60 -7.53 12.00 -4.95
N SER A 61 -7.88 12.57 -6.09
CA SER A 61 -9.26 12.98 -6.39
C SER A 61 -10.21 11.79 -6.55
N GLN A 62 -11.51 12.02 -6.31
CA GLN A 62 -12.53 11.00 -6.50
C GLN A 62 -12.58 10.51 -7.96
N SER A 63 -12.45 11.42 -8.93
CA SER A 63 -12.45 11.05 -10.36
C SER A 63 -11.26 10.17 -10.72
N LEU A 64 -10.09 10.41 -10.12
CA LEU A 64 -8.92 9.56 -10.28
C LEU A 64 -9.17 8.18 -9.67
N CYS A 65 -9.71 8.12 -8.44
CA CYS A 65 -10.08 6.86 -7.80
C CYS A 65 -11.09 6.05 -8.64
N GLU A 66 -12.12 6.69 -9.18
CA GLU A 66 -13.11 6.10 -10.08
C GLU A 66 -12.49 5.63 -11.41
N SER A 67 -11.52 6.37 -11.96
CA SER A 67 -10.82 5.94 -13.17
C SER A 67 -9.99 4.66 -12.96
N MET A 68 -9.42 4.49 -11.76
CA MET A 68 -8.60 3.33 -11.41
C MET A 68 -9.45 2.11 -11.03
N TYR A 69 -10.47 2.31 -10.19
CA TYR A 69 -11.21 1.22 -9.53
C TYR A 69 -12.67 1.10 -9.97
N GLY A 70 -13.15 1.98 -10.86
CA GLY A 70 -14.50 1.98 -11.40
C GLY A 70 -15.56 2.09 -10.30
N ALA A 71 -16.64 1.30 -10.44
CA ALA A 71 -17.74 1.24 -9.48
C ALA A 71 -17.32 0.85 -8.04
N ARG A 72 -16.08 0.37 -7.85
CA ARG A 72 -15.54 -0.06 -6.56
C ARG A 72 -14.63 0.99 -5.91
N ALA A 73 -14.53 2.20 -6.47
CA ALA A 73 -13.74 3.30 -5.91
C ALA A 73 -14.10 3.64 -4.46
N ALA A 74 -15.39 3.62 -4.12
CA ALA A 74 -15.84 3.83 -2.73
C ALA A 74 -15.36 2.72 -1.77
N GLU A 75 -15.24 1.48 -2.25
CA GLU A 75 -14.71 0.37 -1.44
C GLU A 75 -13.24 0.62 -1.06
N LEU A 76 -12.42 1.17 -1.96
CA LEU A 76 -11.02 1.51 -1.67
C LEU A 76 -10.93 2.40 -0.42
N LEU A 77 -11.64 3.52 -0.44
CA LEU A 77 -11.58 4.55 0.60
C LEU A 77 -12.14 4.07 1.95
N THR A 78 -13.08 3.13 1.93
CA THR A 78 -13.69 2.58 3.16
C THR A 78 -12.84 1.48 3.80
N LEU A 79 -12.02 0.77 3.01
CA LEU A 79 -11.15 -0.31 3.50
C LEU A 79 -9.79 0.18 3.98
N THR A 80 -9.38 1.40 3.60
CA THR A 80 -8.05 1.95 3.91
C THR A 80 -8.05 2.94 5.05
N GLU A 81 -7.15 2.73 6.00
CA GLU A 81 -6.74 3.67 7.05
C GLU A 81 -5.83 4.76 6.46
N ASP A 82 -4.87 4.37 5.63
CA ASP A 82 -3.85 5.22 4.99
C ASP A 82 -3.46 4.65 3.62
N PHE A 83 -2.99 5.48 2.69
CA PHE A 83 -2.48 5.03 1.40
C PHE A 83 -1.49 6.01 0.78
N ALA A 84 -0.61 5.48 -0.05
CA ALA A 84 0.25 6.24 -0.94
C ALA A 84 0.36 5.52 -2.29
N ILE A 85 0.22 6.25 -3.39
CA ILE A 85 0.21 5.69 -4.74
C ILE A 85 1.14 6.52 -5.62
N TYR A 86 2.17 5.89 -6.15
CA TYR A 86 2.96 6.42 -7.26
C TYR A 86 2.35 5.95 -8.58
N MET A 87 2.18 6.89 -9.51
CA MET A 87 1.83 6.59 -10.91
C MET A 87 2.76 7.37 -11.82
N SER A 88 3.42 6.68 -12.74
CA SER A 88 4.24 7.35 -13.75
C SER A 88 3.40 8.00 -14.84
N SER A 89 4.02 8.97 -15.51
CA SER A 89 3.44 9.60 -16.70
C SER A 89 3.19 8.59 -17.83
N VAL A 90 2.36 9.00 -18.79
CA VAL A 90 1.84 8.17 -19.91
C VAL A 90 2.95 7.53 -20.76
N ALA A 91 4.19 8.01 -20.66
CA ALA A 91 5.35 7.48 -21.38
C ALA A 91 5.85 6.11 -20.91
N ALA A 92 5.37 5.58 -19.78
CA ALA A 92 5.48 4.18 -19.37
C ALA A 92 4.53 3.99 -18.18
N PRO A 93 3.58 3.05 -18.17
CA PRO A 93 2.50 2.99 -17.19
C PRO A 93 2.86 2.17 -15.94
N TYR A 94 3.84 2.65 -15.18
CA TYR A 94 4.21 2.07 -13.90
C TYR A 94 3.29 2.58 -12.78
N GLU A 95 2.99 1.70 -11.84
CA GLU A 95 2.15 1.97 -10.69
C GLU A 95 2.74 1.26 -9.46
N ILE A 96 2.96 1.99 -8.36
CA ILE A 96 3.31 1.39 -7.07
C ILE A 96 2.31 1.94 -6.06
N ALA A 97 1.49 1.07 -5.49
CA ALA A 97 0.45 1.46 -4.55
C ALA A 97 0.66 0.72 -3.22
N VAL A 98 0.67 1.48 -2.13
CA VAL A 98 0.72 0.96 -0.77
C VAL A 98 -0.55 1.38 -0.05
N PHE A 99 -1.21 0.40 0.55
CA PHE A 99 -2.43 0.60 1.30
C PHE A 99 -2.27 0.01 2.70
N LYS A 100 -2.64 0.80 3.71
CA LYS A 100 -2.78 0.34 5.08
C LYS A 100 -4.25 0.23 5.40
N CYS A 101 -4.70 -0.96 5.77
CA CYS A 101 -6.09 -1.26 6.08
C CYS A 101 -6.37 -1.16 7.59
N TYR A 102 -7.65 -0.97 7.93
CA TYR A 102 -8.11 -1.01 9.32
C TYR A 102 -7.93 -2.40 9.95
N SER A 103 -8.06 -3.47 9.16
CA SER A 103 -7.90 -4.86 9.61
C SER A 103 -7.23 -5.73 8.54
N SER A 104 -6.77 -6.92 8.93
CA SER A 104 -6.25 -7.92 7.98
C SER A 104 -7.34 -8.47 7.05
N THR A 105 -8.57 -8.61 7.53
CA THR A 105 -9.71 -8.98 6.69
C THR A 105 -9.98 -7.93 5.61
N ASP A 106 -9.83 -6.64 5.93
CA ASP A 106 -9.98 -5.58 4.94
C ASP A 106 -8.81 -5.56 3.95
N ALA A 107 -7.60 -5.93 4.39
CA ALA A 107 -6.46 -6.12 3.50
C ALA A 107 -6.70 -7.25 2.47
N GLU A 108 -7.34 -8.36 2.86
CA GLU A 108 -7.73 -9.41 1.92
C GLU A 108 -8.76 -8.92 0.88
N LYS A 109 -9.78 -8.16 1.31
CA LYS A 109 -10.76 -7.56 0.39
C LYS A 109 -10.10 -6.56 -0.56
N LEU A 110 -9.17 -5.76 -0.04
CA LEU A 110 -8.45 -4.77 -0.81
C LEU A 110 -7.48 -5.42 -1.80
N ALA A 111 -6.83 -6.52 -1.43
CA ALA A 111 -6.02 -7.31 -2.35
C ALA A 111 -6.86 -7.85 -3.52
N ALA A 112 -8.10 -8.28 -3.27
CA ALA A 112 -9.02 -8.66 -4.33
C ALA A 112 -9.46 -7.46 -5.21
N LEU A 113 -9.49 -6.24 -4.67
CA LEU A 113 -9.69 -5.02 -5.46
C LEU A 113 -8.47 -4.71 -6.33
N CYS A 114 -7.26 -4.79 -5.76
CA CYS A 114 -6.00 -4.66 -6.50
C CYS A 114 -5.88 -5.72 -7.61
N ALA A 115 -6.34 -6.95 -7.38
CA ALA A 115 -6.33 -8.00 -8.40
C ALA A 115 -7.22 -7.66 -9.61
N LYS A 116 -8.39 -7.04 -9.38
CA LYS A 116 -9.24 -6.56 -10.48
C LYS A 116 -8.59 -5.37 -11.22
N ARG A 117 -7.91 -4.48 -10.49
CA ARG A 117 -7.14 -3.38 -11.08
C ARG A 117 -6.00 -3.92 -11.96
N ALA A 118 -5.26 -4.90 -11.47
CA ALA A 118 -4.20 -5.58 -12.22
C ALA A 118 -4.74 -6.22 -13.50
N GLU A 119 -5.89 -6.89 -13.45
CA GLU A 119 -6.52 -7.45 -14.65
C GLU A 119 -6.97 -6.37 -15.64
N ALA A 120 -7.55 -5.27 -15.16
CA ALA A 120 -7.92 -4.14 -16.01
C ALA A 120 -6.68 -3.52 -16.69
N LEU A 121 -5.59 -3.34 -15.94
CA LEU A 121 -4.31 -2.90 -16.47
C LEU A 121 -3.77 -3.88 -17.51
N ARG A 122 -3.78 -5.18 -17.24
CA ARG A 122 -3.34 -6.21 -18.20
C ARG A 122 -4.09 -6.10 -19.53
N VAL A 123 -5.42 -5.95 -19.49
CA VAL A 123 -6.25 -5.77 -20.68
C VAL A 123 -5.92 -4.46 -21.41
N LEU A 124 -5.74 -3.36 -20.69
CA LEU A 124 -5.37 -2.07 -21.28
C LEU A 124 -4.00 -2.14 -21.96
N LEU A 125 -2.98 -2.63 -21.26
CA LEU A 125 -1.59 -2.74 -21.71
C LEU A 125 -1.43 -3.68 -22.91
N SER A 126 -2.28 -4.72 -23.01
CA SER A 126 -2.22 -5.67 -24.14
C SER A 126 -2.47 -5.01 -25.50
N LYS A 127 -3.01 -3.79 -25.50
CA LYS A 127 -3.36 -3.01 -26.69
C LYS A 127 -2.44 -1.81 -26.91
N THR A 128 -1.40 -1.65 -26.09
CA THR A 128 -0.45 -0.54 -26.19
C THR A 128 0.94 -1.06 -26.57
N GLU A 129 1.88 -0.14 -26.73
CA GLU A 129 3.31 -0.46 -26.90
C GLU A 129 3.93 -1.11 -25.65
N TRP A 130 3.25 -1.05 -24.50
CA TRP A 130 3.69 -1.53 -23.18
C TRP A 130 3.22 -2.95 -22.84
N ARG A 131 3.00 -3.78 -23.86
CA ARG A 131 2.45 -5.14 -23.70
C ARG A 131 3.33 -6.06 -22.84
N GLU A 132 4.62 -5.77 -22.77
CA GLU A 132 5.58 -6.47 -21.90
C GLU A 132 5.28 -6.29 -20.41
N LEU A 133 4.55 -5.24 -20.04
CA LEU A 133 4.12 -4.98 -18.66
C LEU A 133 2.82 -5.72 -18.29
N CYS A 134 2.13 -6.38 -19.23
CA CYS A 134 0.83 -7.03 -19.00
C CYS A 134 0.83 -7.96 -17.78
N ASP A 135 1.91 -8.74 -17.60
CA ASP A 135 2.01 -9.73 -16.54
C ASP A 135 2.99 -9.29 -15.41
N SER A 136 3.34 -8.00 -15.38
CA SER A 136 4.27 -7.44 -14.38
C SER A 136 3.59 -7.16 -13.03
N ALA A 137 2.26 -7.14 -12.99
CA ALA A 137 1.50 -6.82 -11.80
C ALA A 137 1.76 -7.82 -10.67
N LYS A 138 2.22 -7.33 -9.52
CA LYS A 138 2.43 -8.13 -8.30
C LYS A 138 1.61 -7.52 -7.17
N ILE A 139 0.97 -8.39 -6.39
CA ILE A 139 0.21 -8.00 -5.20
C ILE A 139 0.75 -8.78 -4.02
N LYS A 140 1.11 -8.08 -2.95
CA LYS A 140 1.57 -8.65 -1.69
C LYS A 140 0.68 -8.17 -0.56
N VAL A 141 0.39 -9.07 0.38
CA VAL A 141 -0.35 -8.77 1.60
C VAL A 141 0.53 -9.15 2.79
N ASP A 142 0.74 -8.22 3.70
CA ASP A 142 1.45 -8.44 4.96
C ASP A 142 0.66 -7.83 6.12
N GLY A 143 -0.06 -8.67 6.85
CA GLY A 143 -0.97 -8.25 7.92
C GLY A 143 -2.04 -7.30 7.41
N ARG A 144 -1.89 -6.00 7.71
CA ARG A 144 -2.81 -4.93 7.29
C ARG A 144 -2.32 -4.13 6.08
N ILE A 145 -1.15 -4.47 5.53
CA ILE A 145 -0.54 -3.77 4.41
C ILE A 145 -0.81 -4.52 3.13
N VAL A 146 -1.25 -3.82 2.09
CA VAL A 146 -1.38 -4.32 0.74
C VAL A 146 -0.46 -3.49 -0.16
N VAL A 147 0.40 -4.16 -0.91
CA VAL A 147 1.28 -3.52 -1.91
C VAL A 147 0.91 -4.06 -3.27
N MET A 148 0.64 -3.17 -4.22
CA MET A 148 0.51 -3.51 -5.64
C MET A 148 1.61 -2.81 -6.42
N THR A 149 2.29 -3.54 -7.32
CA THR A 149 3.30 -2.98 -8.21
C THR A 149 3.06 -3.40 -9.64
N VAL A 150 3.19 -2.46 -10.58
CA VAL A 150 3.28 -2.67 -12.03
C VAL A 150 4.52 -1.90 -12.46
N THR A 151 5.59 -2.62 -12.79
CA THR A 151 6.90 -2.03 -13.12
C THR A 151 7.58 -2.90 -14.16
N GLY A 152 8.56 -2.35 -14.89
CA GLY A 152 9.44 -3.16 -15.73
C GLY A 152 10.26 -4.16 -14.91
N ASN A 153 10.71 -5.21 -15.60
CA ASN A 153 11.65 -6.20 -15.07
C ASN A 153 13.10 -5.72 -15.17
#